data_AF-A0A9W9HCM7-F1
#
_entry.id   AF-A0A9W9HCM7-F1
#
_cell.length_a   1.000
_cell.length_b   1.000
_cell.length_c   1.000
_cell.angle_alpha   90.00
_cell.angle_beta   90.00
_cell.angle_gamma   90.00
#
_symmetry.space_group_name_H-M   'P 1'
#
loop_
_entity.id
_entity.type
_entity.pdbx_description
1 polymer ?
#
loop_
_entity_poly.entity_id
_entity_poly.type
_entity_poly.pdbx_seq_one_letter_code
_entity_poly.pdbx_strand_id
1 'polypeptide(L)'
;MPAEIPDQGSYDLDLSGNADIYLTLRINNSRPEIRVEKGERQNNRIHRSQVIGMSKERNQANAEVIVTGHPLIIPFDALFHRQPVDPGGKDPKISEQELEALAGSIWEEQGWLRYE
;
A
#
# COMPACT_ATOMS: atom_id res chain seq x y z
N MET A 1 29.48 1.14 27.43
CA MET A 1 28.30 1.90 26.95
C MET A 1 27.54 0.97 26.02
N PRO A 2 26.27 0.63 26.25
CA PRO A 2 25.54 -0.21 25.31
C PRO A 2 25.16 0.62 24.08
N ALA A 3 25.38 0.06 22.90
CA ALA A 3 25.00 0.65 21.63
C ALA A 3 23.47 0.68 21.51
N GLU A 4 22.93 1.86 21.19
CA GLU A 4 21.52 2.02 20.83
C GLU A 4 21.22 1.17 19.59
N ILE A 5 20.19 0.33 19.70
CA ILE A 5 19.64 -0.42 18.57
C ILE A 5 18.88 0.62 17.72
N PRO A 6 19.23 0.83 16.44
CA PRO A 6 18.49 1.78 15.62
C PRO A 6 17.06 1.28 15.44
N ASP A 7 16.12 2.15 15.83
CA ASP A 7 14.69 1.98 15.65
C ASP A 7 14.38 1.67 14.18
N GLN A 8 13.49 0.70 13.96
CA GLN A 8 13.23 0.18 12.62
C GLN A 8 12.61 1.26 11.74
N GLY A 9 13.43 1.85 10.86
CA GLY A 9 13.05 2.44 9.58
C GLY A 9 11.76 3.25 9.57
N SER A 10 11.73 4.38 10.27
CA SER A 10 10.87 5.50 9.85
C SER A 10 11.53 6.12 8.61
N TYR A 11 11.06 5.75 7.44
CA TYR A 11 11.33 6.56 6.26
C TYR A 11 10.53 7.84 6.43
N ASP A 12 11.19 8.94 6.78
CA ASP A 12 10.63 10.27 6.59
C ASP A 12 10.40 10.43 5.10
N LEU A 13 9.16 10.19 4.66
CA LEU A 13 8.74 10.55 3.32
C LEU A 13 9.05 12.04 3.17
N ASP A 14 9.86 12.43 2.20
CA ASP A 14 10.11 13.83 1.92
C ASP A 14 8.79 14.50 1.49
N LEU A 15 8.18 15.26 2.41
CA LEU A 15 6.90 15.94 2.22
C LEU A 15 7.06 17.34 1.60
N SER A 16 8.26 17.69 1.12
CA SER A 16 8.51 18.96 0.42
C SER A 16 7.75 19.05 -0.92
N GLY A 17 7.22 17.93 -1.42
CA GLY A 17 6.34 17.88 -2.57
C GLY A 17 4.95 18.46 -2.31
N ASN A 18 4.36 19.09 -3.33
CA ASN A 18 3.00 19.64 -3.31
C ASN A 18 1.92 18.55 -3.49
N ALA A 19 2.18 17.31 -3.05
CA ALA A 19 1.28 16.19 -3.21
C ALA A 19 0.23 16.17 -2.10
N ASP A 20 -1.04 16.02 -2.48
CA ASP A 20 -2.17 15.94 -1.54
C ASP A 20 -2.47 14.50 -1.08
N ILE A 21 -1.91 13.50 -1.78
CA ILE A 21 -2.05 12.07 -1.46
C ILE A 21 -0.67 11.45 -1.23
N TYR A 22 -0.62 10.55 -0.25
CA TYR A 22 0.52 9.71 0.06
C TYR A 22 0.10 8.25 0.03
N LEU A 23 0.93 7.39 -0.58
CA LEU A 23 0.77 5.95 -0.53
C LEU A 23 1.99 5.35 0.16
N THR A 24 1.76 4.58 1.23
CA THR A 24 2.81 3.84 1.92
C THR A 24 2.61 2.36 1.69
N LEU A 25 3.60 1.69 1.09
CA LEU A 25 3.66 0.23 0.97
C LEU A 25 4.54 -0.32 2.09
N ARG A 26 3.97 -1.15 2.96
CA ARG A 26 4.70 -1.86 4.01
C ARG A 26 4.71 -3.34 3.68
N ILE A 27 5.90 -3.92 3.57
CA ILE A 27 6.09 -5.33 3.27
C ILE A 27 6.68 -6.00 4.50
N ASN A 28 6.02 -7.05 5.00
CA ASN A 28 6.55 -7.85 6.09
C ASN A 28 7.54 -8.88 5.54
N ASN A 29 8.75 -8.94 6.09
CA ASN A 29 9.80 -9.88 5.65
C ASN A 29 9.76 -11.22 6.40
N SER A 30 8.95 -11.37 7.44
CA SER A 30 8.87 -12.55 8.30
C SER A 30 7.63 -13.43 8.02
N ARG A 31 6.64 -12.87 7.34
CA ARG A 31 5.40 -13.55 6.91
C ARG A 31 4.84 -12.88 5.66
N PRO A 32 4.04 -13.57 4.84
CA PRO A 32 3.42 -12.99 3.66
C PRO A 32 2.27 -12.05 4.06
N GLU A 33 2.63 -10.85 4.49
CA GLU A 33 1.72 -9.74 4.86
C GLU A 33 2.22 -8.46 4.20
N ILE A 34 1.34 -7.77 3.49
CA ILE A 34 1.59 -6.48 2.85
C ILE A 34 0.49 -5.53 3.28
N ARG A 35 0.85 -4.27 3.54
CA ARG A 35 -0.12 -3.19 3.79
C ARG A 35 0.11 -2.03 2.85
N VAL A 36 -0.97 -1.53 2.27
CA VAL A 36 -0.98 -0.27 1.53
C VAL A 36 -1.80 0.73 2.34
N GLU A 37 -1.18 1.84 2.72
CA GLU A 37 -1.84 2.92 3.45
C GLU A 37 -1.97 4.13 2.54
N LYS A 38 -3.19 4.64 2.39
CA LYS A 38 -3.45 5.94 1.76
C LYS A 38 -3.52 6.99 2.85
N GLY A 39 -2.75 8.05 2.69
CA GLY A 39 -2.80 9.27 3.49
C GLY A 39 -3.19 10.46 2.64
N GLU A 40 -3.89 11.41 3.24
CA GLU A 40 -4.29 12.67 2.62
C GLU A 40 -3.76 13.83 3.46
N ARG A 41 -3.31 14.90 2.81
CA ARG A 41 -2.86 16.10 3.50
C ARG A 41 -4.07 16.91 3.95
N GLN A 42 -4.24 17.04 5.26
CA GLN A 42 -5.24 17.93 5.85
C GLN A 42 -4.55 18.83 6.87
N ASN A 43 -4.72 20.15 6.74
CA ASN A 43 -4.13 21.16 7.63
C ASN A 43 -2.61 20.96 7.83
N ASN A 44 -1.89 20.73 6.73
CA ASN A 44 -0.44 20.50 6.72
C ASN A 44 0.04 19.23 7.48
N ARG A 45 -0.86 18.27 7.73
CA ARG A 45 -0.56 16.98 8.34
C ARG A 45 -1.12 15.84 7.51
N ILE A 46 -0.39 14.73 7.45
CA ILE A 46 -0.87 13.52 6.78
C ILE A 46 -1.87 12.83 7.71
N HIS A 47 -3.07 12.60 7.19
CA HIS A 47 -4.09 11.79 7.85
C HIS A 47 -4.31 10.54 7.03
N ARG A 48 -4.14 9.38 7.67
CA ARG A 48 -4.42 8.10 7.04
C ARG A 48 -5.92 8.00 6.77
N SER A 49 -6.29 7.85 5.50
CA SER A 49 -7.69 7.81 5.05
C SER A 49 -8.14 6.42 4.59
N GLN A 50 -7.21 5.55 4.18
CA GLN A 50 -7.53 4.15 3.83
C GLN A 50 -6.37 3.20 4.17
N VAL A 51 -6.69 1.95 4.53
CA VAL A 51 -5.72 0.88 4.72
C VAL A 51 -6.19 -0.35 3.97
N ILE A 52 -5.30 -0.92 3.19
CA ILE A 52 -5.48 -2.21 2.51
C ILE A 52 -4.49 -3.18 3.10
N GLY A 53 -5.00 -4.32 3.55
CA GLY A 53 -4.19 -5.45 4.00
C GLY A 53 -4.27 -6.58 2.99
N MET A 54 -3.13 -7.15 2.63
CA MET A 54 -3.02 -8.37 1.83
C MET A 54 -2.22 -9.39 2.64
N SER A 55 -2.78 -10.58 2.84
CA SER A 55 -2.11 -11.64 3.60
C SER A 55 -2.48 -13.01 3.09
N LYS A 56 -1.61 -14.00 3.29
CA LYS A 56 -1.95 -15.41 3.07
C LYS A 56 -1.39 -16.31 4.18
N GLU A 57 -1.84 -17.55 4.22
CA GLU A 57 -1.31 -18.57 5.14
C GLU A 57 0.18 -18.81 4.86
N ARG A 58 1.03 -18.69 5.88
CA ARG A 58 2.49 -18.75 5.73
C ARG A 58 2.99 -20.10 5.20
N ASN A 59 2.35 -21.19 5.62
CA ASN A 59 2.86 -22.55 5.41
C ASN A 59 2.24 -23.25 4.20
N GLN A 60 1.46 -22.53 3.39
CA GLN A 60 0.77 -23.09 2.24
C GLN A 60 1.06 -22.22 1.02
N ALA A 61 1.89 -22.73 0.10
CA ALA A 61 2.29 -22.00 -1.11
C ALA A 61 1.07 -21.51 -1.92
N ASN A 62 0.03 -22.36 -2.00
CA ASN A 62 -1.25 -22.11 -2.69
C ASN A 62 -2.36 -21.60 -1.77
N ALA A 63 -2.01 -20.94 -0.66
CA ALA A 63 -3.00 -20.32 0.17
C ALA A 63 -3.73 -19.22 -0.60
N GLU A 64 -5.04 -19.13 -0.39
CA GLU A 64 -5.85 -18.02 -0.87
C GLU A 64 -5.31 -16.70 -0.30
N VAL A 65 -5.28 -15.68 -1.15
CA VAL A 65 -4.88 -14.33 -0.75
C VAL A 65 -6.09 -13.66 -0.13
N ILE A 66 -5.96 -13.23 1.11
CA ILE A 66 -6.98 -12.45 1.80
C ILE A 66 -6.65 -10.98 1.59
N VAL A 67 -7.53 -10.28 0.89
CA VAL A 67 -7.45 -8.82 0.71
C VAL A 67 -8.53 -8.14 1.55
N THR A 68 -8.15 -7.06 2.23
CA THR A 68 -9.05 -6.27 3.08
C THR A 68 -8.98 -4.80 2.73
N GLY A 69 -10.08 -4.06 2.92
CA GLY A 69 -10.11 -2.61 2.67
C GLY A 69 -10.05 -2.21 1.19
N HIS A 70 -10.24 -3.15 0.27
CA HIS A 70 -10.31 -2.94 -1.18
C HIS A 70 -11.68 -2.36 -1.60
N PRO A 71 -11.76 -1.73 -2.78
CA PRO A 71 -10.66 -1.35 -3.68
C PRO A 71 -9.89 -0.12 -3.17
N LEU A 72 -8.63 0.06 -3.60
CA LEU A 72 -7.93 1.33 -3.38
C LEU A 72 -8.54 2.38 -4.31
N ILE A 73 -9.14 3.43 -3.75
CA ILE A 73 -9.71 4.51 -4.54
C ILE A 73 -8.86 5.75 -4.33
N ILE A 74 -8.34 6.28 -5.43
CA ILE A 74 -7.57 7.51 -5.42
C ILE A 74 -8.41 8.59 -6.12
N PRO A 75 -8.84 9.65 -5.40
CA PRO A 75 -9.63 10.72 -6.01
C PRO A 75 -8.85 11.38 -7.16
N PHE A 76 -9.51 11.54 -8.31
CA PHE A 76 -8.89 12.11 -9.51
C PHE A 76 -8.36 13.53 -9.25
N ASP A 77 -9.16 14.36 -8.61
CA ASP A 77 -8.83 15.73 -8.28
C ASP A 77 -7.63 15.85 -7.35
N ALA A 78 -7.48 14.91 -6.40
CA ALA A 78 -6.34 14.85 -5.51
C ALA A 78 -5.05 14.36 -6.20
N LEU A 79 -5.14 13.60 -7.30
CA LEU A 79 -3.98 13.20 -8.11
C LEU A 79 -3.55 14.26 -9.12
N PHE A 80 -4.51 14.88 -9.79
CA PHE A 80 -4.26 15.75 -10.94
C PHE A 80 -4.43 17.23 -10.62
N HIS A 81 -4.81 17.58 -9.37
CA HIS A 81 -5.08 18.94 -8.90
C HIS A 81 -6.06 19.72 -9.80
N ARG A 82 -6.99 18.99 -10.44
CA ARG A 82 -8.02 19.56 -11.31
C ARG A 82 -9.26 18.69 -11.30
N GLN A 83 -10.40 19.31 -11.55
CA GLN A 83 -11.63 18.57 -11.78
C GLN A 83 -11.53 17.77 -13.10
N PRO A 84 -12.12 16.57 -13.17
CA PRO A 84 -12.22 15.85 -14.41
C PRO A 84 -13.00 16.69 -15.44
N VAL A 85 -12.45 16.80 -16.65
CA VAL A 85 -13.03 17.63 -17.73
C VAL A 85 -14.34 17.04 -18.24
N ASP A 86 -14.46 15.71 -18.17
CA ASP A 86 -15.66 14.97 -18.53
C ASP A 86 -16.18 14.19 -17.32
N PRO A 87 -17.51 13.96 -17.21
CA PRO A 87 -18.10 13.09 -16.18
C PRO A 87 -17.61 11.63 -16.26
N GLY A 88 -16.84 11.27 -17.29
CA GLY A 88 -16.16 9.98 -17.44
C GLY A 88 -14.79 9.89 -16.75
N GLY A 89 -14.24 11.00 -16.26
CA GLY A 89 -13.01 10.99 -15.46
C GLY A 89 -13.27 10.34 -14.11
N LYS A 90 -13.15 9.01 -14.05
CA LYS A 90 -13.38 8.22 -12.84
C LYS A 90 -12.14 8.25 -11.97
N ASP A 91 -12.37 8.28 -10.66
CA ASP A 91 -11.32 8.03 -9.68
C ASP A 91 -10.61 6.72 -10.03
N PRO A 92 -9.27 6.74 -10.21
CA PRO A 92 -8.50 5.52 -10.34
C PRO A 92 -8.82 4.54 -9.21
N LYS A 93 -9.06 3.28 -9.60
CA LYS A 93 -9.34 2.18 -8.68
C LYS A 93 -8.34 1.08 -8.92
N ILE A 94 -7.71 0.60 -7.86
CA ILE A 94 -6.96 -0.64 -7.88
C ILE A 94 -7.86 -1.70 -7.26
N SER A 95 -8.29 -2.63 -8.10
CA SER A 95 -9.21 -3.71 -7.76
C SER A 95 -8.56 -4.74 -6.84
N GLU A 96 -9.40 -5.60 -6.25
CA GLU A 96 -8.95 -6.76 -5.48
C GLU A 96 -8.00 -7.65 -6.29
N GLN A 97 -8.37 -7.99 -7.52
CA GLN A 97 -7.56 -8.84 -8.40
C GLN A 97 -6.18 -8.24 -8.71
N GLU A 98 -6.10 -6.91 -8.90
CA GLU A 98 -4.82 -6.23 -9.09
C GLU A 98 -3.98 -6.21 -7.82
N LEU A 99 -4.61 -6.07 -6.65
CA LEU A 99 -3.94 -6.16 -5.35
C LEU A 99 -3.42 -7.58 -5.09
N GLU A 100 -4.20 -8.61 -5.41
CA GLU A 100 -3.77 -10.01 -5.35
C GLU A 100 -2.58 -10.28 -6.26
N ALA A 101 -2.63 -9.81 -7.51
CA ALA A 101 -1.53 -9.96 -8.45
C ALA A 101 -0.25 -9.26 -7.96
N LEU A 102 -0.39 -8.04 -7.41
CA LEU A 102 0.71 -7.31 -6.78
C LEU A 102 1.29 -8.08 -5.59
N ALA A 103 0.43 -8.57 -4.68
CA ALA A 103 0.87 -9.35 -3.53
C ALA A 103 1.59 -10.63 -3.94
N GLY A 104 1.07 -11.33 -4.96
CA GLY A 104 1.70 -12.50 -5.57
C GLY A 104 3.12 -12.19 -6.05
N SER A 105 3.30 -11.14 -6.84
CA SER A 105 4.62 -10.76 -7.36
C SER A 105 5.63 -10.44 -6.25
N ILE A 106 5.21 -9.73 -5.19
CA ILE A 106 6.09 -9.41 -4.05
C ILE A 106 6.46 -10.67 -3.27
N TRP A 107 5.49 -11.55 -3.03
CA TRP A 107 5.71 -12.79 -2.29
C TRP A 107 6.55 -13.82 -3.07
N GLU A 108 6.51 -13.78 -4.41
CA GLU A 108 7.41 -14.56 -5.26
C GLU A 108 8.87 -14.15 -5.04
N GLU A 109 9.14 -12.85 -5.07
CA GLU A 109 10.47 -12.28 -4.82
C GLU A 109 10.97 -12.57 -3.39
N GLN A 110 10.05 -12.58 -2.41
CA GLN A 110 10.37 -12.97 -1.03
C GLN A 110 10.52 -14.50 -0.83
N GLY A 111 10.18 -15.31 -1.82
CA GLY A 111 10.28 -16.78 -1.74
C GLY A 111 9.08 -17.49 -1.09
N TRP A 112 7.98 -16.79 -0.79
CA TRP A 112 6.76 -17.37 -0.18
C TRP A 112 5.89 -18.16 -1.16
N LEU A 113 6.22 -18.19 -2.45
CA LEU A 113 5.52 -18.95 -3.49
C LEU A 113 6.30 -20.16 -4.01
N ARG A 114 7.49 -20.44 -3.45
CA ARG A 114 8.31 -21.58 -3.90
C ARG A 114 7.78 -22.89 -3.32
N TYR A 115 7.58 -23.86 -4.21
CA TYR A 115 7.47 -25.27 -3.86
C TYR A 115 8.89 -25.81 -3.68
N GLU A 116 9.24 -26.27 -2.49
CA GLU A 116 10.38 -27.17 -2.29
C GLU A 116 9.90 -28.62 -2.32
#